data_AF-A0A368VFG0-F1
#
_entry.id   AF-A0A368VFG0-F1
#
_cell.length_a   1.000
_cell.length_b   1.000
_cell.length_c   1.000
_cell.angle_alpha   90.00
_cell.angle_beta   90.00
_cell.angle_gamma   90.00
#
_symmetry.space_group_name_H-M   'P 1'
#
loop_
_entity.id
_entity.type
_entity.pdbx_description
1 polymer ?
#
loop_
_entity_poly.entity_id
_entity_poly.type
_entity_poly.pdbx_seq_one_letter_code
_entity_poly.pdbx_strand_id
1 'polypeptide(L)'
;ASLLAKSVAAIDLIGMAIPGGLLVKSGAKLAIKGAIKASKYLKEPAKAIAREAKKKATEAVDKAWGFAKGLFGGGKKSGTVHFKGKGNPVPTKAGGGSDPNNFVNEHAKKHMYDSKRPSTPNRSQYGEDVDVRQLRQDTMNNPDKAYSNWPGNPNNPNKQRITKYYKEYDGNISTPDTPTGSHRVFNNLDNPRSSSHFPYVPRN
;
A
#
# COMPACT_ATOMS: atom_id res chain seq x y z
N ALA A 1 19.77 -20.77 -23.87
CA ALA A 1 19.68 -19.86 -22.71
C ALA A 1 18.35 -20.12 -22.00
N SER A 2 18.42 -21.02 -21.02
CA SER A 2 17.34 -21.90 -20.59
C SER A 2 16.50 -21.28 -19.48
N LEU A 3 15.29 -21.81 -19.26
CA LEU A 3 14.30 -21.48 -18.23
C LEU A 3 14.86 -21.09 -16.85
N LEU A 4 16.07 -21.55 -16.49
CA LEU A 4 16.81 -21.13 -15.30
C LEU A 4 16.97 -19.62 -15.16
N ALA A 5 17.27 -18.91 -16.25
CA ALA A 5 17.41 -17.45 -16.23
C ALA A 5 16.08 -16.76 -15.90
N LYS A 6 14.95 -17.36 -16.30
CA LYS A 6 13.60 -16.86 -15.99
C LYS A 6 13.19 -17.17 -14.55
N SER A 7 13.65 -18.29 -13.98
CA SER A 7 13.37 -18.66 -12.59
C SER A 7 14.22 -17.91 -11.56
N VAL A 8 15.49 -17.61 -11.88
CA VAL A 8 16.34 -16.75 -11.05
C VAL A 8 15.81 -15.32 -11.11
N ALA A 9 15.41 -14.83 -12.29
CA ALA A 9 14.72 -13.55 -12.43
C ALA A 9 13.39 -13.50 -11.65
N ALA A 10 12.67 -14.61 -11.49
CA ALA A 10 11.45 -14.65 -10.66
C ALA A 10 11.75 -14.62 -9.14
N ILE A 11 12.93 -15.09 -8.71
CA ILE A 11 13.37 -15.02 -7.31
C ILE A 11 13.99 -13.65 -7.00
N ASP A 12 14.73 -13.06 -7.95
CA ASP A 12 15.12 -11.66 -7.91
C ASP A 12 13.89 -10.74 -8.02
N LEU A 13 12.81 -11.13 -8.72
CA LEU A 13 11.54 -10.40 -8.68
C LEU A 13 10.89 -10.48 -7.28
N ILE A 14 11.08 -11.56 -6.54
CA ILE A 14 10.64 -11.68 -5.14
C ILE A 14 11.56 -10.86 -4.19
N GLY A 15 12.83 -10.67 -4.54
CA GLY A 15 13.80 -9.84 -3.81
C GLY A 15 13.79 -8.34 -4.16
N MET A 16 13.38 -7.97 -5.38
CA MET A 16 13.40 -6.60 -5.91
C MET A 16 12.01 -5.93 -5.94
N ALA A 17 10.91 -6.67 -5.72
CA ALA A 17 9.55 -6.11 -5.80
C ALA A 17 9.00 -5.55 -4.49
N ILE A 18 9.79 -5.38 -3.41
CA ILE A 18 9.28 -4.73 -2.19
C ILE A 18 10.35 -3.86 -1.51
N PRO A 19 10.58 -2.60 -1.96
CA PRO A 19 11.15 -1.60 -1.09
C PRO A 19 10.03 -1.05 -0.20
N GLY A 20 9.81 -1.70 0.96
CA GLY A 20 8.83 -1.24 1.96
C GLY A 20 8.15 -2.40 2.66
N GLY A 21 8.75 -2.85 3.77
CA GLY A 21 8.40 -4.09 4.45
C GLY A 21 6.94 -4.22 4.87
N LEU A 22 6.28 -5.27 4.38
CA LEU A 22 5.65 -6.28 5.23
C LEU A 22 5.41 -7.53 4.38
N LEU A 23 6.39 -8.41 4.35
CA LEU A 23 6.23 -9.71 3.72
C LEU A 23 5.31 -10.53 4.64
N VAL A 24 4.00 -10.42 4.42
CA VAL A 24 3.02 -11.25 5.15
C VAL A 24 3.37 -12.69 4.82
N LYS A 25 3.75 -13.47 5.84
CA LYS A 25 4.23 -14.86 5.72
C LYS A 25 3.28 -15.74 4.89
N SER A 26 1.98 -15.40 4.86
CA SER A 26 0.97 -16.04 4.01
C SER A 26 1.14 -15.72 2.53
N GLY A 27 1.37 -14.45 2.14
CA GLY A 27 1.53 -14.00 0.76
C GLY A 27 2.75 -14.59 0.08
N ALA A 28 3.90 -14.59 0.76
CA ALA A 28 5.11 -15.24 0.24
C ALA A 28 4.97 -16.77 0.14
N LYS A 29 4.33 -17.42 1.12
CA LYS A 29 4.01 -18.85 1.03
C LYS A 29 3.06 -19.15 -0.13
N LEU A 30 2.12 -18.25 -0.45
CA LEU A 30 1.18 -18.41 -1.55
C LEU A 30 1.88 -18.24 -2.91
N ALA A 31 2.76 -17.25 -3.05
CA ALA A 31 3.60 -17.07 -4.23
C ALA A 31 4.52 -18.29 -4.47
N ILE A 32 5.14 -18.81 -3.41
CA ILE A 32 5.94 -20.04 -3.46
C ILE A 32 5.06 -21.23 -3.88
N LYS A 33 3.84 -21.38 -3.33
CA LYS A 33 2.89 -22.44 -3.74
C LYS A 33 2.47 -22.32 -5.21
N GLY A 34 2.23 -21.10 -5.70
CA GLY A 34 1.90 -20.82 -7.10
C GLY A 34 3.03 -21.22 -8.05
N ALA A 35 4.27 -20.82 -7.73
CA ALA A 35 5.46 -21.22 -8.47
C ALA A 35 5.68 -22.74 -8.46
N ILE A 36 5.38 -23.42 -7.34
CA ILE A 36 5.43 -24.89 -7.24
C ILE A 36 4.39 -25.53 -8.17
N LYS A 37 3.16 -25.01 -8.22
CA LYS A 37 2.11 -25.54 -9.11
C LYS A 37 2.53 -25.41 -10.58
N ALA A 38 3.18 -24.31 -10.95
CA ALA A 38 3.74 -24.11 -12.29
C ALA A 38 4.94 -25.03 -12.58
N SER A 39 5.78 -25.35 -11.58
CA SER A 39 6.93 -26.24 -11.75
C SER A 39 6.57 -27.69 -12.09
N LYS A 40 5.33 -28.11 -11.84
CA LYS A 40 4.81 -29.45 -12.16
C LYS A 40 4.88 -29.77 -13.66
N TYR A 41 4.89 -28.74 -14.51
CA TYR A 41 4.91 -28.82 -15.97
C TYR A 41 6.33 -28.75 -16.57
N LEU A 42 7.39 -28.79 -15.75
CA LEU A 42 8.78 -28.72 -16.19
C LEU A 42 9.41 -30.12 -16.40
N LYS A 43 10.38 -30.24 -17.31
CA LYS A 43 11.14 -31.49 -17.52
C LYS A 43 12.09 -31.76 -16.34
N GLU A 44 12.39 -33.04 -16.06
CA GLU A 44 13.09 -33.53 -14.84
C GLU A 44 14.34 -32.73 -14.39
N PRO A 45 15.30 -32.32 -15.25
CA PRO A 45 16.46 -31.54 -14.78
C PRO A 45 16.06 -30.17 -14.21
N ALA A 46 14.97 -29.57 -14.69
CA ALA A 46 14.46 -28.30 -14.18
C ALA A 46 13.69 -28.45 -12.86
N LYS A 47 13.17 -29.64 -12.53
CA LYS A 47 12.48 -29.90 -11.25
C LYS A 47 13.46 -29.94 -10.08
N ALA A 48 14.66 -30.51 -10.27
CA ALA A 48 15.69 -30.55 -9.23
C ALA A 48 16.15 -29.13 -8.83
N ILE A 49 16.38 -28.29 -9.83
CA ILE A 49 16.78 -26.89 -9.65
C ILE A 49 15.66 -26.06 -8.99
N ALA A 50 14.41 -26.31 -9.36
CA ALA A 50 13.26 -25.69 -8.70
C ALA A 50 13.11 -26.11 -7.23
N ARG A 51 13.44 -27.35 -6.87
CA ARG A 51 13.41 -27.83 -5.47
C ARG A 51 14.50 -27.16 -4.62
N GLU A 52 15.70 -27.01 -5.16
CA GLU A 52 16.78 -26.31 -4.45
C GLU A 52 16.46 -24.83 -4.27
N ALA A 53 15.94 -24.18 -5.31
CA ALA A 53 15.51 -22.79 -5.26
C ALA A 53 14.35 -22.57 -4.26
N LYS A 54 13.41 -23.52 -4.15
CA LYS A 54 12.35 -23.52 -3.12
C LYS A 54 12.93 -23.55 -1.71
N LYS A 55 13.94 -24.40 -1.46
CA LYS A 55 14.55 -24.53 -0.13
C LYS A 55 15.19 -23.19 0.29
N LYS A 56 16.01 -22.61 -0.58
CA LYS A 56 16.67 -21.31 -0.34
C LYS A 56 15.67 -20.16 -0.14
N ALA A 57 14.61 -20.10 -0.96
CA ALA A 57 13.57 -19.08 -0.82
C ALA A 57 12.78 -19.20 0.49
N THR A 58 12.51 -20.44 0.94
CA THR A 58 11.79 -20.68 2.21
C THR A 58 12.64 -20.28 3.42
N GLU A 59 13.93 -20.64 3.42
CA GLU A 59 14.89 -20.27 4.48
C GLU A 59 15.08 -18.74 4.57
N ALA A 60 15.17 -18.05 3.42
CA ALA A 60 15.28 -16.58 3.39
C ALA A 60 14.04 -15.89 3.99
N VAL A 61 12.83 -16.39 3.68
CA VAL A 61 11.57 -15.86 4.23
C VAL A 61 11.48 -16.09 5.74
N ASP A 62 11.86 -17.27 6.24
CA ASP A 62 11.84 -17.55 7.68
C ASP A 62 12.88 -16.72 8.45
N LYS A 63 14.07 -16.50 7.88
CA LYS A 63 15.11 -15.64 8.48
C LYS A 63 14.68 -14.16 8.52
N ALA A 64 14.10 -13.65 7.44
CA ALA A 64 13.55 -12.29 7.38
C ALA A 64 12.40 -12.09 8.39
N TRP A 65 11.54 -13.10 8.55
CA TRP A 65 10.49 -13.07 9.56
C TRP A 65 11.03 -13.12 11.00
N GLY A 66 12.07 -13.93 11.25
CA GLY A 66 12.75 -13.96 12.54
C GLY A 66 13.34 -12.61 12.94
N PHE A 67 13.97 -11.92 11.99
CA PHE A 67 14.49 -10.56 12.18
C PHE A 67 13.38 -9.55 12.45
N ALA A 68 12.29 -9.57 11.67
CA ALA A 68 11.13 -8.70 11.91
C ALA A 68 10.48 -8.94 13.28
N LYS A 69 10.37 -10.20 13.72
CA LYS A 69 9.84 -10.54 15.05
C LYS A 69 10.73 -10.00 16.18
N GLY A 70 12.04 -9.94 15.99
CA GLY A 70 12.98 -9.32 16.94
C GLY A 70 12.87 -7.79 16.99
N LEU A 71 12.50 -7.16 15.87
CA LEU A 71 12.34 -5.71 15.77
C LEU A 71 11.01 -5.20 16.35
N PHE A 72 9.95 -6.03 16.35
CA PHE A 72 8.60 -5.67 16.81
C PHE A 72 8.15 -6.39 18.10
N GLY A 73 9.06 -7.08 18.79
CA GLY A 73 8.72 -8.00 19.87
C GLY A 73 9.19 -7.54 21.26
N GLY A 74 8.42 -6.70 21.93
CA GLY A 74 8.57 -6.49 23.38
C GLY A 74 7.42 -5.71 24.00
N GLY A 75 6.47 -6.39 24.65
CA GLY A 75 5.56 -5.73 25.62
C GLY A 75 4.15 -6.28 25.79
N LYS A 76 4.03 -7.38 26.57
CA LYS A 76 2.94 -7.79 27.50
C LYS A 76 1.48 -7.99 27.03
N LYS A 77 0.90 -9.02 27.66
CA LYS A 77 -0.41 -9.69 27.46
C LYS A 77 -1.59 -8.88 28.03
N SER A 78 -2.77 -8.96 27.39
CA SER A 78 -4.06 -9.27 28.04
C SER A 78 -5.21 -9.25 27.03
N GLY A 79 -6.13 -10.21 27.14
CA GLY A 79 -7.49 -10.12 26.60
C GLY A 79 -7.73 -10.83 25.27
N THR A 80 -8.45 -11.95 25.32
CA THR A 80 -9.03 -12.66 24.17
C THR A 80 -9.73 -11.69 23.21
N VAL A 81 -9.13 -11.43 22.05
CA VAL A 81 -9.76 -10.67 20.96
C VAL A 81 -10.10 -11.61 19.81
N HIS A 82 -11.39 -11.68 19.52
CA HIS A 82 -11.96 -12.35 18.36
C HIS A 82 -11.25 -11.89 17.08
N PHE A 83 -10.64 -12.83 16.35
CA PHE A 83 -9.99 -12.56 15.08
C PHE A 83 -11.04 -12.29 13.98
N LYS A 84 -11.47 -11.02 13.86
CA LYS A 84 -12.13 -10.47 12.67
C LYS A 84 -11.02 -10.00 11.72
N GLY A 85 -11.14 -10.31 10.42
CA GLY A 85 -10.05 -10.16 9.43
C GLY A 85 -9.31 -8.82 9.51
N LYS A 86 -7.97 -8.85 9.52
CA LYS A 86 -7.11 -7.66 9.57
C LYS A 86 -7.22 -6.89 8.25
N GLY A 87 -7.95 -5.78 8.20
CA GLY A 87 -7.82 -4.82 7.13
C GLY A 87 -6.67 -3.84 7.40
N ASN A 88 -6.59 -2.77 6.60
CA ASN A 88 -5.41 -1.91 6.54
C ASN A 88 -5.40 -0.95 7.74
N PRO A 89 -4.42 -1.04 8.67
CA PRO A 89 -4.35 -0.10 9.78
C PRO A 89 -4.01 1.31 9.28
N VAL A 90 -4.55 2.32 9.94
CA VAL A 90 -4.20 3.72 9.66
C VAL A 90 -2.78 4.00 10.16
N PRO A 91 -1.87 4.50 9.30
CA PRO A 91 -0.56 4.95 9.76
C PRO A 91 -0.69 6.23 10.58
N THR A 92 -0.05 6.26 11.75
CA THR A 92 -0.12 7.39 12.68
C THR A 92 1.27 7.94 13.00
N LYS A 93 1.33 9.26 13.19
CA LYS A 93 2.49 10.02 13.61
C LYS A 93 2.00 11.29 14.30
N ALA A 94 2.53 11.60 15.48
CA ALA A 94 2.15 12.80 16.23
C ALA A 94 2.22 14.05 15.35
N GLY A 95 1.11 14.79 15.23
CA GLY A 95 0.98 15.99 14.40
C GLY A 95 1.14 15.74 12.89
N GLY A 96 1.07 14.50 12.42
CA GLY A 96 1.29 14.15 11.01
C GLY A 96 0.27 14.79 10.05
N GLY A 97 -0.97 14.97 10.50
CA GLY A 97 -2.04 15.65 9.76
C GLY A 97 -1.92 17.17 9.75
N SER A 98 -1.13 17.72 10.66
CA SER A 98 -0.89 19.15 10.85
C SER A 98 0.42 19.64 10.23
N ASP A 99 1.32 18.73 9.84
CA ASP A 99 2.62 19.06 9.27
C ASP A 99 2.51 19.30 7.74
N PRO A 100 2.73 20.55 7.26
CA PRO A 100 2.61 20.89 5.85
C PRO A 100 3.63 20.16 4.94
N ASN A 101 4.72 19.61 5.49
CA ASN A 101 5.72 18.87 4.72
C ASN A 101 5.24 17.47 4.30
N ASN A 102 4.15 16.98 4.90
CA ASN A 102 3.56 15.69 4.53
C ASN A 102 2.68 15.77 3.28
N PHE A 103 2.40 16.97 2.78
CA PHE A 103 1.54 17.24 1.64
C PHE A 103 2.34 17.46 0.36
N VAL A 104 1.79 17.01 -0.77
CA VAL A 104 2.50 17.05 -2.08
C VAL A 104 2.74 18.45 -2.61
N ASN A 105 1.85 19.40 -2.32
CA ASN A 105 1.87 20.77 -2.83
C ASN A 105 0.86 21.61 -2.03
N GLU A 106 0.81 22.92 -2.32
CA GLU A 106 -0.16 23.85 -1.72
C GLU A 106 -1.62 23.47 -1.97
N HIS A 107 -1.92 22.82 -3.10
CA HIS A 107 -3.28 22.40 -3.42
C HIS A 107 -3.77 21.32 -2.46
N ALA A 108 -2.93 20.35 -2.09
CA ALA A 108 -3.25 19.29 -1.15
C ALA A 108 -3.34 19.78 0.31
N LYS A 109 -2.60 20.84 0.68
CA LYS A 109 -2.63 21.41 2.04
C LYS A 109 -4.01 21.93 2.46
N LYS A 110 -4.95 22.09 1.54
CA LYS A 110 -6.37 22.40 1.84
C LYS A 110 -7.05 21.35 2.71
N HIS A 111 -6.49 20.14 2.79
CA HIS A 111 -6.99 19.01 3.59
C HIS A 111 -6.16 18.78 4.87
N MET A 112 -5.21 19.66 5.17
CA MET A 112 -4.46 19.65 6.42
C MET A 112 -5.39 19.84 7.61
N TYR A 113 -5.05 19.22 8.74
CA TYR A 113 -5.78 19.41 9.99
C TYR A 113 -5.67 20.86 10.47
N ASP A 114 -6.82 21.45 10.80
CA ASP A 114 -6.98 22.77 11.39
C ASP A 114 -8.05 22.71 12.48
N SER A 115 -7.62 22.74 13.74
CA SER A 115 -8.53 22.67 14.90
C SER A 115 -9.53 23.81 14.99
N LYS A 116 -9.29 24.93 14.27
CA LYS A 116 -10.20 26.09 14.27
C LYS A 116 -11.36 25.93 13.31
N ARG A 117 -11.36 24.90 12.45
CA ARG A 117 -12.35 24.73 11.39
C ARG A 117 -12.88 23.31 11.38
N PRO A 118 -14.21 23.11 11.41
CA PRO A 118 -14.76 21.77 11.28
C PRO A 118 -14.48 21.21 9.89
N SER A 119 -14.28 19.90 9.84
CA SER A 119 -14.22 19.15 8.58
C SER A 119 -15.62 18.99 7.99
N THR A 120 -15.75 18.99 6.67
CA THR A 120 -17.05 18.82 5.97
C THR A 120 -16.87 17.93 4.74
N PRO A 121 -17.93 17.33 4.18
CA PRO A 121 -17.82 16.54 2.94
C PRO A 121 -17.22 17.30 1.74
N ASN A 122 -17.36 18.62 1.72
CA ASN A 122 -16.80 19.49 0.68
C ASN A 122 -15.35 19.92 0.95
N ARG A 123 -14.91 19.84 2.21
CA ARG A 123 -13.59 20.23 2.68
C ARG A 123 -13.17 19.29 3.81
N SER A 124 -12.93 18.04 3.46
CA SER A 124 -12.48 17.03 4.41
C SER A 124 -11.06 17.33 4.86
N GLN A 125 -10.76 17.04 6.12
CA GLN A 125 -9.44 17.23 6.72
C GLN A 125 -8.90 15.90 7.24
N TYR A 126 -7.60 15.70 7.20
CA TYR A 126 -6.95 14.59 7.89
C TYR A 126 -7.13 14.71 9.41
N GLY A 127 -7.11 13.57 10.11
CA GLY A 127 -6.96 13.58 11.57
C GLY A 127 -5.58 14.12 11.98
N GLU A 128 -5.50 14.77 13.14
CA GLU A 128 -4.29 15.43 13.66
C GLU A 128 -3.04 14.54 13.62
N ASP A 129 -3.17 13.29 14.05
CA ASP A 129 -2.06 12.33 14.19
C ASP A 129 -1.98 11.31 13.05
N VAL A 130 -2.65 11.57 11.92
CA VAL A 130 -2.53 10.70 10.74
C VAL A 130 -1.21 10.96 10.04
N ASP A 131 -0.40 9.94 9.78
CA ASP A 131 0.81 10.10 8.97
C ASP A 131 0.44 10.22 7.50
N VAL A 132 0.13 11.45 7.07
CA VAL A 132 -0.35 11.75 5.71
C VAL A 132 0.67 11.34 4.64
N ARG A 133 1.96 11.44 4.93
CA ARG A 133 3.02 11.06 3.99
C ARG A 133 3.03 9.56 3.76
N GLN A 134 3.00 8.78 4.85
CA GLN A 134 2.95 7.32 4.77
C GLN A 134 1.62 6.84 4.17
N LEU A 135 0.49 7.45 4.56
CA LEU A 135 -0.84 7.15 4.03
C LEU A 135 -0.91 7.33 2.50
N ARG A 136 -0.36 8.44 1.99
CA ARG A 136 -0.27 8.72 0.55
C ARG A 136 0.59 7.70 -0.17
N GLN A 137 1.79 7.42 0.36
CA GLN A 137 2.70 6.45 -0.24
C GLN A 137 2.05 5.06 -0.30
N ASP A 138 1.41 4.62 0.78
CA ASP A 138 0.72 3.34 0.83
C ASP A 138 -0.47 3.27 -0.14
N THR A 139 -1.22 4.36 -0.30
CA THR A 139 -2.34 4.41 -1.25
C THR A 139 -1.87 4.39 -2.71
N MET A 140 -0.73 4.99 -3.02
CA MET A 140 -0.16 4.94 -4.37
C MET A 140 0.49 3.58 -4.67
N ASN A 141 1.14 2.98 -3.68
CA ASN A 141 1.90 1.73 -3.86
C ASN A 141 1.03 0.47 -3.76
N ASN A 142 0.00 0.49 -2.89
CA ASN A 142 -0.89 -0.63 -2.62
C ASN A 142 -2.38 -0.19 -2.67
N PRO A 143 -2.87 0.36 -3.79
CA PRO A 143 -4.26 0.79 -3.92
C PRO A 143 -5.22 -0.41 -3.95
N ASP A 144 -6.42 -0.23 -3.42
CA ASP A 144 -7.53 -1.16 -3.66
C ASP A 144 -8.10 -0.99 -5.06
N LYS A 145 -8.09 0.25 -5.58
CA LYS A 145 -8.50 0.57 -6.96
C LYS A 145 -7.61 1.67 -7.53
N ALA A 146 -7.29 1.57 -8.81
CA ALA A 146 -6.57 2.61 -9.53
C ALA A 146 -7.15 2.79 -10.94
N TYR A 147 -7.28 4.05 -11.37
CA TYR A 147 -7.77 4.41 -12.70
C TYR A 147 -6.83 5.44 -13.31
N SER A 148 -6.28 5.14 -14.48
CA SER A 148 -5.44 6.07 -15.23
C SER A 148 -6.22 6.62 -16.40
N ASN A 149 -6.23 7.94 -16.52
CA ASN A 149 -6.65 8.58 -17.75
C ASN A 149 -5.43 8.81 -18.65
N TRP A 150 -5.49 8.30 -19.88
CA TRP A 150 -4.46 8.49 -20.89
C TRP A 150 -5.01 9.29 -22.07
N PRO A 151 -4.23 10.25 -22.62
CA PRO A 151 -4.63 11.00 -23.80
C PRO A 151 -4.85 10.04 -24.96
N GLY A 152 -6.00 10.18 -25.63
CA GLY A 152 -6.40 9.30 -26.73
C GLY A 152 -7.55 8.34 -26.41
N ASN A 153 -8.11 8.34 -25.18
CA ASN A 153 -9.36 7.64 -24.91
C ASN A 153 -10.56 8.43 -25.51
N PRO A 154 -11.24 7.92 -26.57
CA PRO A 154 -12.33 8.63 -27.23
C PRO A 154 -13.55 8.84 -26.31
N ASN A 155 -13.66 8.08 -25.22
CA ASN A 155 -14.77 8.14 -24.27
C ASN A 155 -14.47 9.01 -23.03
N ASN A 156 -13.35 9.75 -23.01
CA ASN A 156 -13.02 10.63 -21.88
C ASN A 156 -12.68 12.06 -22.34
N PRO A 157 -13.51 13.08 -22.05
CA PRO A 157 -13.24 14.46 -22.43
C PRO A 157 -12.06 15.08 -21.67
N ASN A 158 -11.62 14.47 -20.56
CA ASN A 158 -10.44 14.94 -19.85
C ASN A 158 -9.17 14.53 -20.61
N LYS A 159 -8.41 15.50 -21.10
CA LYS A 159 -7.14 15.27 -21.83
C LYS A 159 -5.93 15.10 -20.90
N GLN A 160 -6.08 15.40 -19.61
CA GLN A 160 -4.99 15.36 -18.64
C GLN A 160 -4.66 13.92 -18.25
N ARG A 161 -3.36 13.62 -18.19
CA ARG A 161 -2.79 12.38 -17.67
C ARG A 161 -2.88 12.35 -16.15
N ILE A 162 -3.96 11.81 -15.63
CA ILE A 162 -4.21 11.72 -14.19
C ILE A 162 -4.41 10.27 -13.80
N THR A 163 -3.66 9.82 -12.81
CA THR A 163 -3.92 8.54 -12.14
C THR A 163 -4.62 8.79 -10.81
N LYS A 164 -5.75 8.12 -10.61
CA LYS A 164 -6.54 8.18 -9.38
C LYS A 164 -6.34 6.87 -8.62
N TYR A 165 -5.92 6.96 -7.37
CA TYR A 165 -5.74 5.83 -6.47
C TYR A 165 -6.76 5.91 -5.33
N TYR A 166 -7.26 4.75 -4.93
CA TYR A 166 -8.26 4.59 -3.89
C TYR A 166 -7.79 3.50 -2.94
N LYS A 167 -7.91 3.75 -1.64
CA LYS A 167 -7.61 2.77 -0.60
C LYS A 167 -8.52 2.94 0.60
N GLU A 168 -8.96 1.83 1.17
CA GLU A 168 -9.75 1.77 2.39
C GLU A 168 -8.88 1.34 3.57
N TYR A 169 -9.06 2.02 4.70
CA TYR A 169 -8.43 1.73 5.98
C TYR A 169 -9.48 1.39 7.02
N ASP A 170 -9.11 0.55 7.99
CA ASP A 170 -9.99 0.05 9.05
C ASP A 170 -10.24 1.07 10.17
N GLY A 171 -9.61 2.23 10.09
CA GLY A 171 -9.72 3.30 11.07
C GLY A 171 -10.07 4.63 10.43
N ASN A 172 -10.40 5.60 11.27
CA ASN A 172 -10.67 6.95 10.82
C ASN A 172 -9.36 7.65 10.41
N ILE A 173 -9.28 8.08 9.14
CA ILE A 173 -8.16 8.90 8.61
C ILE A 173 -8.49 10.40 8.60
N SER A 174 -9.68 10.77 9.04
CA SER A 174 -10.24 12.12 9.03
C SER A 174 -10.50 12.62 10.46
N THR A 175 -11.07 13.82 10.61
CA THR A 175 -11.55 14.31 11.91
C THR A 175 -12.85 13.59 12.33
N PRO A 176 -13.24 13.65 13.62
CA PRO A 176 -14.52 13.11 14.09
C PRO A 176 -15.76 13.72 13.42
N ASP A 177 -15.67 14.93 12.85
CA ASP A 177 -16.81 15.58 12.17
C ASP A 177 -17.20 14.86 10.87
N THR A 178 -16.22 14.23 10.22
CA THR A 178 -16.41 13.53 8.93
C THR A 178 -15.61 12.23 8.90
N PRO A 179 -15.99 11.25 9.74
CA PRO A 179 -15.21 10.04 9.90
C PRO A 179 -15.21 9.23 8.61
N THR A 180 -14.03 8.81 8.16
CA THR A 180 -13.89 7.98 6.96
C THR A 180 -12.58 7.19 7.02
N GLY A 181 -12.60 5.98 6.49
CA GLY A 181 -11.41 5.17 6.20
C GLY A 181 -10.99 5.26 4.73
N SER A 182 -11.76 5.94 3.88
CA SER A 182 -11.54 5.98 2.44
C SER A 182 -10.54 7.08 2.08
N HIS A 183 -9.39 6.71 1.52
CA HIS A 183 -8.39 7.65 1.04
C HIS A 183 -8.37 7.73 -0.49
N ARG A 184 -8.19 8.95 -1.02
CA ARG A 184 -8.04 9.18 -2.46
C ARG A 184 -6.78 9.98 -2.76
N VAL A 185 -6.06 9.56 -3.79
CA VAL A 185 -4.90 10.30 -4.32
C VAL A 185 -5.10 10.54 -5.81
N PHE A 186 -4.97 11.80 -6.22
CA PHE A 186 -4.95 12.24 -7.62
C PHE A 186 -3.53 12.62 -7.98
N ASN A 187 -2.89 11.82 -8.83
CA ASN A 187 -1.57 12.11 -9.35
C ASN A 187 -1.69 12.65 -10.77
N ASN A 188 -1.55 13.98 -10.92
CA ASN A 188 -1.53 14.63 -12.22
C ASN A 188 -0.10 14.63 -12.78
N LEU A 189 0.11 13.88 -13.86
CA LEU A 189 1.40 13.70 -14.52
C LEU A 189 1.75 14.88 -15.44
N ASP A 190 0.75 15.62 -15.93
CA ASP A 190 0.96 16.80 -16.77
C ASP A 190 1.21 18.06 -15.94
N ASN A 191 0.53 18.18 -14.79
CA ASN A 191 0.72 19.28 -13.86
C ASN A 191 0.77 18.80 -12.40
N PRO A 192 1.95 18.41 -11.89
CA PRO A 192 2.12 17.92 -10.52
C PRO A 192 1.69 18.92 -9.42
N ARG A 193 1.64 20.22 -9.71
CA ARG A 193 1.13 21.25 -8.78
C ARG A 193 -0.38 21.15 -8.53
N SER A 194 -1.08 20.40 -9.37
CA SER A 194 -2.51 20.10 -9.25
C SER A 194 -2.79 18.67 -8.76
N SER A 195 -1.75 17.90 -8.43
CA SER A 195 -1.93 16.64 -7.70
C SER A 195 -2.55 16.92 -6.33
N SER A 196 -3.37 15.99 -5.84
CA SER A 196 -4.06 16.15 -4.57
C SER A 196 -4.19 14.81 -3.86
N HIS A 197 -4.41 14.84 -2.55
CA HIS A 197 -4.78 13.68 -1.76
C HIS A 197 -5.65 14.14 -0.59
N PHE A 198 -6.66 13.35 -0.26
CA PHE A 198 -7.61 13.70 0.78
C PHE A 198 -8.39 12.50 1.32
N PRO A 199 -8.91 12.60 2.57
CA PRO A 199 -9.94 11.70 3.07
C PRO A 199 -11.22 11.87 2.26
N TYR A 200 -11.73 10.80 1.68
CA TYR A 200 -12.96 10.85 0.91
C TYR A 200 -14.19 10.70 1.80
N VAL A 201 -15.07 11.70 1.69
CA VAL A 201 -16.36 11.74 2.37
C VAL A 201 -17.42 11.91 1.28
N PRO A 202 -18.40 11.01 1.16
CA PRO A 202 -19.49 11.15 0.21
C PRO A 202 -20.26 12.46 0.42
N ARG A 203 -20.69 13.09 -0.68
CA ARG A 203 -21.59 14.24 -0.65
C ARG A 203 -23.00 13.70 -0.80
N ASN A 204 -23.85 13.98 0.19
CA ASN A 204 -25.29 13.72 0.12
C ASN A 204 -25.99 14.89 -0.56
#